data_AF-A0A834LEB9-F1
#
_entry.id   AF-A0A834LEB9-F1
#
_cell.length_a   1.000
_cell.length_b   1.000
_cell.length_c   1.000
_cell.angle_alpha   90.00
_cell.angle_beta   90.00
_cell.angle_gamma   90.00
#
_symmetry.space_group_name_H-M   'P 1'
#
loop_
_entity.id
_entity.type
_entity.pdbx_description
1 polymer ?
#
loop_
_entity_poly.entity_id
_entity_poly.type
_entity_poly.pdbx_seq_one_letter_code
_entity_poly.pdbx_strand_id
1 'polypeptide(L)'
;MFHSEAVRVLTKAVEAFNELANDVNSRSAPPRLSLSKFCRACRLLSPLIGCMGIAFRFADMEFSAKVGIKCSPASLCFEPPLLPPAFPVDKTHPSPTTLVDRLTKASESIDTIEALIDLDIARNAGKGSGSNSRNLIRANRSVDLVRILFEQILAQRGNSITGPLLTAYGQVFGPYHSLAIKTAVRAAALTIPTKAGLLRKLKENEASSRVSMQKFVSASSAIIQYINNLFHSTEYGDDW
;
A
#
# COMPACT_ATOMS: atom_id res chain seq x y z
N MET A 1 -29.82 10.96 22.49
CA MET A 1 -29.05 9.69 22.55
C MET A 1 -28.08 9.69 21.37
N PHE A 2 -26.96 10.40 21.47
CA PHE A 2 -25.94 10.43 20.43
C PHE A 2 -24.98 9.27 20.69
N HIS A 3 -25.14 8.17 19.95
CA HIS A 3 -24.05 7.22 19.83
C HIS A 3 -22.92 7.93 19.09
N SER A 4 -21.88 8.31 19.82
CA SER A 4 -20.62 8.80 19.26
C SER A 4 -20.17 7.81 18.19
N GLU A 5 -20.30 8.23 16.94
CA GLU A 5 -19.83 7.48 15.78
C GLU A 5 -18.31 7.45 15.88
N ALA A 6 -17.77 6.40 16.50
CA ALA A 6 -16.35 6.11 16.45
C ALA A 6 -16.01 5.92 14.96
N VAL A 7 -15.55 6.99 14.31
CA VAL A 7 -15.40 7.01 12.86
C VAL A 7 -14.37 5.95 12.48
N ARG A 8 -14.84 4.89 11.85
CA ARG A 8 -14.08 3.67 11.67
C ARG A 8 -13.13 3.78 10.50
N VAL A 9 -11.95 3.17 10.63
CA VAL A 9 -10.85 3.35 9.67
C VAL A 9 -11.24 2.95 8.25
N LEU A 10 -11.98 1.84 8.07
CA LEU A 10 -12.39 1.41 6.73
C LEU A 10 -13.42 2.36 6.14
N THR A 11 -14.30 2.94 6.96
CA THR A 11 -15.32 3.89 6.48
C THR A 11 -14.67 5.14 5.91
N LYS A 12 -13.70 5.74 6.64
CA LYS A 12 -12.94 6.89 6.13
C LYS A 12 -12.19 6.56 4.85
N ALA A 13 -11.57 5.39 4.79
CA ALA A 13 -10.84 4.95 3.59
C ALA A 13 -11.80 4.83 2.40
N VAL A 14 -12.95 4.19 2.59
CA VAL A 14 -13.99 4.06 1.56
C VAL A 14 -14.47 5.42 1.06
N GLU A 15 -14.76 6.35 1.96
CA GLU A 15 -15.19 7.72 1.60
C GLU A 15 -14.12 8.43 0.76
N ALA A 16 -12.86 8.38 1.19
CA ALA A 16 -11.76 9.02 0.47
C ALA A 16 -11.51 8.40 -0.93
N PHE A 17 -11.56 7.07 -1.04
CA PHE A 17 -11.41 6.40 -2.34
C PHE A 17 -12.63 6.59 -3.26
N ASN A 18 -13.83 6.70 -2.71
CA ASN A 18 -15.02 7.05 -3.50
C ASN A 18 -14.94 8.48 -4.03
N GLU A 19 -14.46 9.44 -3.23
CA GLU A 19 -14.22 10.80 -3.69
C GLU A 19 -13.27 10.82 -4.88
N LEU A 20 -12.13 10.13 -4.77
CA LEU A 20 -11.18 9.97 -5.87
C LEU A 20 -11.83 9.29 -7.09
N ALA A 21 -12.61 8.23 -6.88
CA ALA A 21 -13.24 7.50 -7.98
C ALA A 21 -14.26 8.37 -8.72
N ASN A 22 -14.97 9.24 -8.01
CA ASN A 22 -15.86 10.24 -8.62
C ASN A 22 -15.07 11.26 -9.44
N ASP A 23 -13.90 11.71 -8.96
CA ASP A 23 -13.03 12.63 -9.70
C ASP A 23 -12.58 11.99 -11.04
N VAL A 24 -12.15 10.72 -11.03
CA VAL A 24 -11.75 9.98 -12.25
C VAL A 24 -12.92 9.75 -13.21
N ASN A 25 -14.11 9.45 -12.69
CA ASN A 25 -15.30 9.16 -13.51
C ASN A 25 -16.08 10.42 -13.92
N SER A 26 -15.62 11.61 -13.51
CA SER A 26 -16.28 12.87 -13.84
C SER A 26 -16.20 13.17 -15.36
N ARG A 27 -17.18 13.92 -15.89
CA ARG A 27 -17.28 14.23 -17.33
C ARG A 27 -16.24 15.24 -17.83
N SER A 28 -15.38 15.77 -16.97
CA SER A 28 -14.29 16.67 -17.38
C SER A 28 -13.17 15.84 -18.01
N ALA A 29 -13.09 15.88 -19.34
CA ALA A 29 -12.00 15.28 -20.09
C ALA A 29 -10.86 16.30 -20.31
N PRO A 30 -9.58 15.94 -20.08
CA PRO A 30 -9.13 14.70 -19.44
C PRO A 30 -9.38 14.73 -17.92
N PRO A 31 -9.72 13.58 -17.30
CA PRO A 31 -9.82 13.49 -15.84
C PRO A 31 -8.48 13.87 -15.20
N ARG A 32 -8.53 14.51 -14.04
CA ARG A 32 -7.33 14.91 -13.30
C ARG A 32 -7.44 14.47 -11.86
N LEU A 33 -6.52 13.61 -11.43
CA LEU A 33 -6.56 13.06 -10.08
C LEU A 33 -5.69 13.89 -9.12
N SER A 34 -6.31 14.47 -8.10
CA SER A 34 -5.60 15.28 -7.12
C SER A 34 -4.59 14.47 -6.30
N LEU A 35 -3.33 14.90 -6.32
CA LEU A 35 -2.24 14.23 -5.63
C LEU A 35 -2.43 14.29 -4.10
N SER A 36 -2.87 15.43 -3.57
CA SER A 36 -3.08 15.62 -2.13
C SER A 36 -4.22 14.75 -1.60
N LYS A 37 -5.33 14.63 -2.36
CA LYS A 37 -6.43 13.71 -2.03
C LYS A 37 -5.96 12.25 -2.06
N PHE A 38 -5.18 11.85 -3.08
CA PHE A 38 -4.61 10.51 -3.15
C PHE A 38 -3.70 10.20 -1.96
N CYS A 39 -2.80 11.12 -1.60
CA CYS A 39 -1.93 10.95 -0.43
C CYS A 39 -2.73 10.81 0.87
N ARG A 40 -3.78 11.63 1.05
CA ARG A 40 -4.70 11.55 2.19
C ARG A 40 -5.40 10.19 2.24
N ALA A 41 -5.88 9.67 1.11
CA ALA A 41 -6.51 8.35 1.04
C ALA A 41 -5.54 7.22 1.42
N CYS A 42 -4.31 7.26 0.89
CA CYS A 42 -3.25 6.29 1.21
C CYS A 42 -2.90 6.27 2.71
N ARG A 43 -2.86 7.43 3.38
CA ARG A 43 -2.62 7.51 4.84
C ARG A 43 -3.67 6.80 5.68
N LEU A 44 -4.91 6.71 5.19
CA LEU A 44 -5.98 6.01 5.90
C LEU A 44 -5.78 4.49 5.92
N LEU A 45 -4.92 3.96 5.04
CA LEU A 45 -4.57 2.54 4.99
C LEU A 45 -3.44 2.18 5.96
N SER A 46 -2.69 3.15 6.48
CA SER A 46 -1.55 2.90 7.37
C SER A 46 -1.92 2.07 8.63
N PRO A 47 -3.05 2.29 9.32
CA PRO A 47 -3.44 1.45 10.45
C PRO A 47 -3.72 -0.01 10.04
N LEU A 48 -4.29 -0.23 8.85
CA LEU A 48 -4.53 -1.57 8.32
C LEU A 48 -3.21 -2.29 8.06
N ILE A 49 -2.28 -1.63 7.36
CA ILE A 49 -0.93 -2.14 7.07
C ILE A 49 -0.18 -2.45 8.36
N GLY A 50 -0.18 -1.53 9.33
CA GLY A 50 0.47 -1.72 10.62
C GLY A 50 -0.11 -2.88 11.45
N CYS A 51 -1.42 -3.16 11.32
CA CYS A 51 -2.06 -4.27 12.03
C CYS A 51 -1.59 -5.65 11.57
N MET A 52 -1.06 -5.76 10.35
CA MET A 52 -0.61 -7.01 9.73
C MET A 52 0.86 -7.35 10.06
N GLY A 53 1.51 -6.58 10.93
CA GLY A 53 2.78 -6.94 11.57
C GLY A 53 3.99 -6.95 10.62
N ILE A 54 5.03 -7.71 11.00
CA ILE A 54 6.33 -7.75 10.30
C ILE A 54 6.20 -8.24 8.84
N ALA A 55 5.18 -9.04 8.53
CA ALA A 55 4.92 -9.49 7.16
C ALA A 55 4.63 -8.33 6.21
N PHE A 56 3.97 -7.31 6.73
CA PHE A 56 3.76 -6.07 6.02
C PHE A 56 4.92 -5.11 6.15
N ARG A 57 5.96 -5.37 6.96
CA ARG A 57 7.12 -4.48 6.98
C ARG A 57 7.87 -4.42 5.65
N PHE A 58 7.69 -5.40 4.77
CA PHE A 58 8.23 -5.37 3.41
C PHE A 58 7.34 -4.60 2.43
N ALA A 59 6.01 -4.61 2.62
CA ALA A 59 5.10 -3.65 1.98
C ALA A 59 5.24 -2.23 2.59
N ASP A 60 5.61 -2.15 3.87
CA ASP A 60 5.99 -0.96 4.63
C ASP A 60 7.43 -0.56 4.35
N MET A 61 8.25 -1.35 3.66
CA MET A 61 9.54 -0.87 3.12
C MET A 61 9.29 -0.06 1.84
N GLU A 62 8.19 -0.34 1.15
CA GLU A 62 7.67 0.55 0.14
C GLU A 62 6.94 1.73 0.80
N PHE A 63 6.04 1.50 1.78
CA PHE A 63 5.27 2.54 2.47
C PHE A 63 6.10 3.48 3.36
N SER A 64 7.00 2.98 4.20
CA SER A 64 7.82 3.70 5.17
C SER A 64 9.31 3.44 4.94
N ALA A 65 10.06 4.46 4.55
CA ALA A 65 11.49 4.29 4.36
C ALA A 65 12.16 3.89 5.68
N LYS A 66 12.81 2.71 5.73
CA LYS A 66 13.76 2.36 6.79
C LYS A 66 15.02 1.72 6.21
N VAL A 67 16.12 2.42 6.49
CA VAL A 67 17.57 2.12 6.47
C VAL A 67 18.11 1.04 5.53
N GLY A 68 19.21 1.40 4.85
CA GLY A 68 19.95 0.54 3.94
C GLY A 68 20.37 -0.79 4.56
N ILE A 69 19.81 -1.86 4.04
CA ILE A 69 20.36 -3.21 4.16
C ILE A 69 21.37 -3.37 3.02
N LYS A 70 22.67 -3.29 3.32
CA LYS A 70 23.67 -3.92 2.47
C LYS A 70 23.63 -5.42 2.75
N CYS A 71 22.99 -6.20 1.88
CA CYS A 71 23.24 -7.64 1.83
C CYS A 71 24.63 -7.84 1.22
N SER A 72 25.59 -8.32 2.02
CA SER A 72 26.79 -8.96 1.48
C SER A 72 26.41 -10.38 1.04
N PRO A 73 26.79 -10.84 -0.16
CA PRO A 73 26.35 -12.13 -0.71
C PRO A 73 26.98 -13.38 -0.05
N ALA A 74 27.70 -13.25 1.07
CA ALA A 74 28.55 -14.32 1.61
C ALA A 74 27.97 -15.11 2.80
N SER A 75 26.67 -15.05 3.08
CA SER A 75 26.09 -15.79 4.22
C SER A 75 24.77 -16.47 3.86
N LEU A 76 24.86 -17.40 2.90
CA LEU A 76 23.86 -18.44 2.68
C LEU A 76 24.44 -19.77 3.21
N CYS A 77 24.52 -19.91 4.53
CA CYS A 77 24.55 -21.23 5.15
C CYS A 77 23.16 -21.51 5.71
N PHE A 78 22.57 -22.58 5.17
CA PHE A 78 21.29 -23.16 5.54
C PHE A 78 21.31 -23.58 7.00
N GLU A 79 20.56 -22.88 7.86
CA GLU A 79 19.88 -23.49 9.00
C GLU A 79 18.42 -23.03 9.01
N PRO A 80 17.47 -23.91 9.39
CA PRO A 80 16.06 -23.57 9.42
C PRO A 80 15.82 -22.44 10.45
N PRO A 81 15.00 -21.42 10.14
CA PRO A 81 14.95 -20.24 11.00
C PRO A 81 14.19 -20.55 12.29
N LEU A 82 14.94 -20.66 13.39
CA LEU A 82 14.50 -20.04 14.64
C LEU A 82 14.16 -18.58 14.33
N LEU A 83 13.05 -18.08 14.91
CA LEU A 83 12.58 -16.69 14.73
C LEU A 83 13.77 -15.72 14.59
N PRO A 84 13.81 -14.83 13.58
CA PRO A 84 14.87 -13.85 13.53
C PRO A 84 14.87 -13.06 14.85
N PRO A 85 16.04 -12.84 15.48
CA PRO A 85 16.11 -12.02 16.67
C PRO A 85 15.46 -10.67 16.38
N ALA A 86 14.71 -10.15 17.34
CA ALA A 86 14.06 -8.84 17.21
C ALA A 86 15.12 -7.82 16.76
N PHE A 87 15.03 -7.38 15.51
CA PHE A 87 15.97 -6.42 14.94
C PHE A 87 15.93 -5.14 15.78
N PRO A 88 17.06 -4.67 16.33
CA PRO A 88 17.11 -3.40 17.04
C PRO A 88 16.67 -2.28 16.09
N VAL A 89 15.55 -1.63 16.42
CA VAL A 89 15.16 -0.39 15.76
C VAL A 89 16.00 0.71 16.40
N ASP A 90 17.03 1.16 15.71
CA ASP A 90 17.75 2.37 16.10
C ASP A 90 16.77 3.56 16.05
N LYS A 91 16.55 4.18 17.21
CA LYS A 91 15.63 5.32 17.39
C LYS A 91 16.35 6.68 17.29
N THR A 92 17.66 6.69 17.05
CA THR A 92 18.49 7.90 17.14
C THR A 92 18.66 8.66 15.82
N HIS A 93 18.27 8.07 14.69
CA HIS A 93 18.17 8.77 13.40
C HIS A 93 16.75 9.30 13.16
N PRO A 94 16.58 10.50 12.55
CA PRO A 94 15.27 10.97 12.11
C PRO A 94 14.63 9.89 11.24
N SER A 95 13.41 9.45 11.60
CA SER A 95 12.71 8.39 10.90
C SER A 95 12.67 8.73 9.40
N PRO A 96 13.13 7.86 8.50
CA PRO A 96 13.15 8.21 7.10
C PRO A 96 11.71 8.44 6.61
N THR A 97 11.51 9.55 5.90
CA THR A 97 10.21 10.02 5.40
C THR A 97 9.52 8.94 4.57
N THR A 98 8.27 8.60 4.88
CA THR A 98 7.50 7.55 4.19
C THR A 98 7.29 7.91 2.70
N LEU A 99 7.00 6.94 1.83
CA LEU A 99 6.71 7.24 0.40
C LEU A 99 5.58 8.26 0.30
N VAL A 100 4.54 8.07 1.14
CA VAL A 100 3.35 8.91 1.14
C VAL A 100 3.68 10.30 1.69
N ASP A 101 4.63 10.42 2.60
CA ASP A 101 5.12 11.72 3.06
C ASP A 101 5.93 12.45 1.98
N ARG A 102 6.71 11.74 1.17
CA ARG A 102 7.38 12.33 -0.01
C ARG A 102 6.36 12.85 -1.02
N LEU A 103 5.35 12.04 -1.34
CA LEU A 103 4.25 12.45 -2.22
C LEU A 103 3.44 13.61 -1.61
N THR A 104 3.22 13.61 -0.29
CA THR A 104 2.55 14.72 0.40
C THR A 104 3.38 15.99 0.28
N LYS A 105 4.69 15.91 0.47
CA LYS A 105 5.58 17.06 0.32
C LYS A 105 5.55 17.58 -1.13
N ALA A 106 5.52 16.68 -2.11
CA ALA A 106 5.34 17.05 -3.51
C ALA A 106 3.97 17.70 -3.77
N SER A 107 2.92 17.27 -3.05
CA SER A 107 1.56 17.83 -3.20
C SER A 107 1.40 19.28 -2.72
N GLU A 108 2.41 19.83 -2.03
CA GLU A 108 2.43 21.27 -1.69
C GLU A 108 2.71 22.15 -2.91
N SER A 109 3.32 21.61 -3.97
CA SER A 109 3.67 22.34 -5.19
C SER A 109 3.16 21.70 -6.48
N ILE A 110 2.62 20.49 -6.41
CA ILE A 110 2.10 19.74 -7.55
C ILE A 110 0.67 19.29 -7.26
N ASP A 111 -0.28 19.80 -8.02
CA ASP A 111 -1.71 19.59 -7.73
C ASP A 111 -2.20 18.18 -8.09
N THR A 112 -1.68 17.62 -9.18
CA THR A 112 -2.25 16.45 -9.85
C THR A 112 -1.21 15.35 -10.09
N ILE A 113 -1.67 14.10 -10.13
CA ILE A 113 -0.80 12.94 -10.38
C ILE A 113 -0.17 13.00 -11.77
N GLU A 114 -0.90 13.49 -12.76
CA GLU A 114 -0.46 13.67 -14.14
C GLU A 114 0.71 14.67 -14.19
N ALA A 115 0.53 15.85 -13.57
CA ALA A 115 1.58 16.86 -13.50
C ALA A 115 2.84 16.37 -12.77
N LEU A 116 2.69 15.47 -11.80
CA LEU A 116 3.82 14.86 -11.09
C LEU A 116 4.63 13.93 -12.01
N ILE A 117 3.94 13.12 -12.83
CA ILE A 117 4.57 12.22 -13.80
C ILE A 117 5.25 13.04 -14.90
N ASP A 118 4.55 14.02 -15.47
CA ASP A 118 5.07 14.91 -16.52
C ASP A 118 6.34 15.64 -16.06
N LEU A 119 6.36 16.12 -14.81
CA LEU A 119 7.52 16.80 -14.24
C LEU A 119 8.74 15.88 -14.08
N ASP A 120 8.53 14.63 -13.66
CA ASP A 120 9.61 13.66 -13.53
C ASP A 120 10.14 13.20 -14.90
N ILE A 121 9.27 13.06 -15.92
CA ILE A 121 9.67 12.80 -17.31
C ILE A 121 10.51 13.97 -17.84
N ALA A 122 10.01 15.21 -17.72
CA ALA A 122 10.71 16.40 -18.20
C ALA A 122 12.10 16.59 -17.55
N ARG A 123 12.29 16.07 -16.34
CA ARG A 123 13.57 16.11 -15.61
C ARG A 123 14.49 14.92 -15.92
N ASN A 124 14.11 13.99 -16.81
CA ASN A 124 14.75 12.69 -16.98
C ASN A 124 14.93 11.93 -15.64
N ALA A 125 14.03 12.19 -14.69
CA ALA A 125 14.09 11.66 -13.33
C ALA A 125 13.13 10.48 -13.12
N GLY A 126 12.31 10.11 -14.12
CA GLY A 126 11.32 9.02 -14.00
C GLY A 126 11.90 7.72 -13.44
N LYS A 127 13.09 7.33 -13.91
CA LYS A 127 13.83 6.12 -13.48
C LYS A 127 14.73 6.31 -12.25
N GLY A 128 14.86 7.53 -11.74
CA GLY A 128 15.73 7.84 -10.60
C GLY A 128 15.29 7.12 -9.33
N SER A 129 16.25 6.52 -8.62
CA SER A 129 16.04 5.98 -7.27
C SER A 129 15.53 7.10 -6.34
N GLY A 130 14.21 7.14 -6.09
CA GLY A 130 13.58 8.13 -5.22
C GLY A 130 12.73 9.19 -5.94
N SER A 131 12.50 9.06 -7.25
CA SER A 131 11.56 9.92 -7.99
C SER A 131 10.16 9.85 -7.41
N ASN A 132 9.39 10.93 -7.58
CA ASN A 132 8.03 10.98 -7.07
C ASN A 132 7.14 9.99 -7.83
N SER A 133 7.38 9.77 -9.12
CA SER A 133 6.67 8.80 -9.95
C SER A 133 6.92 7.36 -9.48
N ARG A 134 8.16 7.01 -9.12
CA ARG A 134 8.46 5.69 -8.52
C ARG A 134 7.77 5.51 -7.17
N ASN A 135 7.72 6.57 -6.35
CA ASN A 135 6.98 6.52 -5.09
C ASN A 135 5.48 6.36 -5.34
N LEU A 136 4.92 7.06 -6.33
CA LEU A 136 3.51 6.97 -6.72
C LEU A 136 3.12 5.56 -7.17
N ILE A 137 3.89 4.93 -8.08
CA ILE A 137 3.54 3.58 -8.55
C ILE A 137 3.64 2.53 -7.42
N ARG A 138 4.58 2.69 -6.48
CA ARG A 138 4.67 1.86 -5.27
C ARG A 138 3.50 2.08 -4.30
N ALA A 139 3.06 3.32 -4.15
CA ALA A 139 1.83 3.65 -3.42
C ALA A 139 0.64 2.91 -4.04
N ASN A 140 0.52 2.99 -5.36
CA ASN A 140 -0.56 2.36 -6.12
C ASN A 140 -0.56 0.84 -5.95
N ARG A 141 0.60 0.19 -6.06
CA ARG A 141 0.75 -1.26 -5.79
C ARG A 141 0.31 -1.63 -4.38
N SER A 142 0.63 -0.83 -3.37
CA SER A 142 0.20 -1.10 -2.01
C SER A 142 -1.32 -0.94 -1.79
N VAL A 143 -1.95 0.01 -2.48
CA VAL A 143 -3.43 0.09 -2.54
C VAL A 143 -4.00 -1.18 -3.18
N ASP A 144 -3.38 -1.65 -4.26
CA ASP A 144 -3.76 -2.88 -4.94
C ASP A 144 -3.59 -4.13 -4.05
N LEU A 145 -2.55 -4.18 -3.22
CA LEU A 145 -2.37 -5.24 -2.23
C LEU A 145 -3.57 -5.28 -1.25
N VAL A 146 -4.01 -4.12 -0.77
CA VAL A 146 -5.18 -4.04 0.12
C VAL A 146 -6.47 -4.44 -0.60
N ARG A 147 -6.65 -4.01 -1.85
CA ARG A 147 -7.79 -4.39 -2.69
C ARG A 147 -7.88 -5.91 -2.81
N ILE A 148 -6.82 -6.57 -3.27
CA ILE A 148 -6.78 -8.02 -3.47
C ILE A 148 -6.92 -8.76 -2.14
N LEU A 149 -6.30 -8.26 -1.06
CA LEU A 149 -6.49 -8.84 0.27
C LEU A 149 -7.96 -8.84 0.68
N PHE A 150 -8.67 -7.73 0.47
CA PHE A 150 -10.11 -7.64 0.78
C PHE A 150 -10.95 -8.55 -0.11
N GLU A 151 -10.66 -8.64 -1.41
CA GLU A 151 -11.31 -9.62 -2.30
C GLU A 151 -11.15 -11.05 -1.78
N GLN A 152 -9.94 -11.43 -1.40
CA GLN A 152 -9.66 -12.76 -0.86
C GLN A 152 -10.36 -13.00 0.49
N ILE A 153 -10.39 -12.02 1.39
CA ILE A 153 -11.11 -12.12 2.68
C ILE A 153 -12.62 -12.25 2.44
N LEU A 154 -13.18 -11.57 1.43
CA LEU A 154 -14.60 -11.63 1.10
C LEU A 154 -14.99 -12.96 0.43
N ALA A 155 -14.09 -13.51 -0.39
CA ALA A 155 -14.30 -14.78 -1.11
C ALA A 155 -14.13 -16.01 -0.21
N GLN A 156 -13.25 -15.94 0.81
CA GLN A 156 -12.93 -17.07 1.66
C GLN A 156 -13.77 -17.05 2.95
N ARG A 157 -14.35 -18.20 3.30
CA ARG A 157 -14.96 -18.39 4.63
C ARG A 157 -13.86 -18.78 5.62
N GLY A 158 -13.73 -18.06 6.72
CA GLY A 158 -12.78 -18.41 7.77
C GLY A 158 -12.32 -17.23 8.62
N ASN A 159 -11.48 -17.56 9.60
CA ASN A 159 -10.87 -16.59 10.51
C ASN A 159 -9.36 -16.38 10.25
N SER A 160 -8.76 -17.14 9.33
CA SER A 160 -7.37 -16.94 8.92
C SER A 160 -7.28 -15.90 7.80
N ILE A 161 -6.32 -14.98 7.90
CA ILE A 161 -5.98 -14.02 6.83
C ILE A 161 -4.63 -14.30 6.19
N THR A 162 -3.89 -15.31 6.66
CA THR A 162 -2.57 -15.68 6.13
C THR A 162 -2.63 -16.10 4.66
N GLY A 163 -3.56 -16.99 4.31
CA GLY A 163 -3.79 -17.40 2.91
C GLY A 163 -4.17 -16.22 2.01
N PRO A 164 -5.25 -15.47 2.33
CA PRO A 164 -5.63 -14.25 1.63
C PRO A 164 -4.46 -13.29 1.40
N LEU A 165 -3.64 -13.06 2.43
CA LEU A 165 -2.49 -12.19 2.31
C LEU A 165 -1.41 -12.75 1.37
N LEU A 166 -1.00 -14.01 1.54
CA LEU A 166 0.07 -14.56 0.73
C LEU A 166 -0.32 -14.59 -0.76
N THR A 167 -1.59 -14.81 -1.06
CA THR A 167 -2.14 -14.66 -2.42
C THR A 167 -2.00 -13.22 -2.91
N ALA A 168 -2.48 -12.24 -2.14
CA ALA A 168 -2.42 -10.83 -2.53
C ALA A 168 -0.96 -10.35 -2.74
N TYR A 169 -0.06 -10.71 -1.81
CA TYR A 169 1.36 -10.40 -1.91
C TYR A 169 2.00 -11.05 -3.15
N GLY A 170 1.68 -12.32 -3.42
CA GLY A 170 2.20 -13.04 -4.57
C GLY A 170 1.82 -12.38 -5.90
N GLN A 171 0.60 -11.84 -6.00
CA GLN A 171 0.12 -11.14 -7.19
C GLN A 171 0.76 -9.77 -7.37
N VAL A 172 0.78 -8.96 -6.31
CA VAL A 172 1.20 -7.55 -6.41
C VAL A 172 2.71 -7.38 -6.33
N PHE A 173 3.35 -8.03 -5.35
CA PHE A 173 4.76 -7.81 -5.03
C PHE A 173 5.66 -8.97 -5.43
N GLY A 174 5.08 -10.14 -5.68
CA GLY A 174 5.81 -11.31 -6.17
C GLY A 174 6.71 -11.04 -7.38
N PRO A 175 6.26 -10.31 -8.42
CA PRO A 175 7.11 -10.01 -9.57
C PRO A 175 8.34 -9.14 -9.24
N TYR A 176 8.25 -8.27 -8.23
CA TYR A 176 9.27 -7.26 -7.93
C TYR A 176 10.25 -7.67 -6.81
N HIS A 177 9.92 -8.70 -6.04
CA HIS A 177 10.70 -9.11 -4.87
C HIS A 177 11.59 -10.33 -5.14
N SER A 178 12.82 -10.27 -4.60
CA SER A 178 13.76 -11.38 -4.63
C SER A 178 13.27 -12.58 -3.83
N LEU A 179 13.86 -13.76 -4.07
CA LEU A 179 13.51 -14.97 -3.33
C LEU A 179 13.71 -14.80 -1.82
N ALA A 180 14.75 -14.09 -1.40
CA ALA A 180 14.99 -13.80 0.02
C ALA A 180 13.84 -13.02 0.66
N ILE A 181 13.34 -11.97 -0.01
CA ILE A 181 12.20 -11.18 0.49
C ILE A 181 10.93 -12.03 0.52
N LYS A 182 10.66 -12.81 -0.54
CA LYS A 182 9.50 -13.73 -0.61
C LYS A 182 9.51 -14.73 0.55
N THR A 183 10.67 -15.31 0.87
CA THR A 183 10.81 -16.25 1.99
C THR A 183 10.58 -15.56 3.34
N ALA A 184 11.14 -14.37 3.55
CA ALA A 184 10.92 -13.60 4.76
C ALA A 184 9.44 -13.24 4.98
N VAL A 185 8.73 -12.84 3.91
CA VAL A 185 7.29 -12.55 3.97
C VAL A 185 6.49 -13.80 4.34
N ARG A 186 6.78 -14.96 3.75
CA ARG A 186 6.11 -16.23 4.11
C ARG A 186 6.32 -16.59 5.58
N ALA A 187 7.55 -16.47 6.08
CA ALA A 187 7.83 -16.72 7.49
C ALA A 187 7.07 -15.75 8.42
N ALA A 188 7.07 -14.46 8.07
CA ALA A 188 6.38 -13.45 8.86
C ALA A 188 4.84 -13.60 8.80
N ALA A 189 4.28 -14.16 7.73
CA ALA A 189 2.83 -14.35 7.57
C ALA A 189 2.20 -15.30 8.61
N LEU A 190 3.03 -16.10 9.29
CA LEU A 190 2.64 -16.95 10.42
C LEU A 190 2.34 -16.15 11.69
N THR A 191 2.80 -14.91 11.78
CA THR A 191 2.64 -14.04 12.96
C THR A 191 1.44 -13.10 12.89
N ILE A 192 0.69 -13.18 11.78
CA ILE A 192 -0.40 -12.24 11.48
C ILE A 192 -1.63 -12.56 12.32
N PRO A 193 -2.36 -11.54 12.82
CA PRO A 193 -3.58 -11.77 13.58
C PRO A 193 -4.64 -12.52 12.75
N THR A 194 -5.60 -13.12 13.44
CA THR A 194 -6.83 -13.62 12.79
C THR A 194 -7.66 -12.49 12.21
N LYS A 195 -8.61 -12.80 11.32
CA LYS A 195 -9.59 -11.86 10.77
C LYS A 195 -10.33 -11.11 11.88
N ALA A 196 -10.84 -11.84 12.87
CA ALA A 196 -11.48 -11.24 14.04
C ALA A 196 -10.52 -10.36 14.85
N GLY A 197 -9.25 -10.75 14.98
CA GLY A 197 -8.21 -9.95 15.61
C GLY A 197 -7.92 -8.64 14.87
N LEU A 198 -7.84 -8.69 13.53
CA LEU A 198 -7.67 -7.52 12.67
C LEU A 198 -8.84 -6.55 12.83
N LEU A 199 -10.08 -7.03 12.68
CA LEU A 199 -11.27 -6.20 12.79
C LEU A 199 -11.38 -5.53 14.17
N ARG A 200 -11.03 -6.25 15.24
CA ARG A 200 -10.98 -5.69 16.60
C ARG A 200 -9.96 -4.55 16.71
N LYS A 201 -8.76 -4.71 16.14
CA LYS A 201 -7.73 -3.65 16.13
C LYS A 201 -8.20 -2.42 15.33
N LEU A 202 -8.94 -2.62 14.25
CA LEU A 202 -9.53 -1.56 13.44
C LEU A 202 -10.80 -0.93 14.05
N LYS A 203 -11.30 -1.49 15.17
CA LYS A 203 -12.57 -1.13 15.80
C LYS A 203 -13.75 -1.26 14.83
N GLU A 204 -13.70 -2.29 13.99
CA GLU A 204 -14.71 -2.60 12.98
C GLU A 204 -15.58 -3.79 13.43
N ASN A 205 -16.84 -3.79 13.01
CA ASN A 205 -17.75 -4.93 13.18
C ASN A 205 -17.75 -5.77 11.90
N GLU A 206 -17.99 -7.09 12.01
CA GLU A 206 -17.87 -8.00 10.86
C GLU A 206 -18.87 -7.70 9.74
N ALA A 207 -20.12 -7.36 10.08
CA ALA A 207 -21.16 -7.08 9.08
C ALA A 207 -20.85 -5.81 8.27
N SER A 208 -20.51 -4.71 8.94
CA SER A 208 -20.13 -3.44 8.32
C SER A 208 -18.79 -3.54 7.62
N SER A 209 -17.83 -4.31 8.15
CA SER A 209 -16.52 -4.45 7.53
C SER A 209 -16.62 -5.11 6.17
N ARG A 210 -17.52 -6.10 5.99
CA ARG A 210 -17.74 -6.72 4.68
C ARG A 210 -18.25 -5.70 3.65
N VAL A 211 -19.22 -4.87 4.04
CA VAL A 211 -19.75 -3.80 3.18
C VAL A 211 -18.67 -2.79 2.84
N SER A 212 -17.89 -2.34 3.83
CA SER A 212 -16.79 -1.39 3.61
C SER A 212 -15.67 -1.97 2.75
N MET A 213 -15.29 -3.23 2.95
CA MET A 213 -14.32 -3.94 2.10
C MET A 213 -14.80 -4.00 0.64
N GLN A 214 -16.08 -4.34 0.41
CA GLN A 214 -16.64 -4.40 -0.95
C GLN A 214 -16.63 -3.03 -1.62
N LYS A 215 -17.04 -1.98 -0.90
CA LYS A 215 -17.01 -0.59 -1.41
C LYS A 215 -15.58 -0.14 -1.71
N PHE A 216 -14.63 -0.47 -0.83
CA PHE A 216 -13.22 -0.16 -1.03
C PHE A 216 -12.69 -0.85 -2.29
N VAL A 217 -13.00 -2.13 -2.47
CA VAL A 217 -12.59 -2.90 -3.65
C VAL A 217 -13.08 -2.22 -4.94
N SER A 218 -14.37 -1.87 -4.99
CA SER A 218 -14.93 -1.19 -6.16
C SER A 218 -14.32 0.18 -6.40
N ALA A 219 -14.18 1.02 -5.36
CA ALA A 219 -13.65 2.38 -5.50
C ALA A 219 -12.16 2.41 -5.88
N SER A 220 -11.34 1.59 -5.21
CA SER A 220 -9.90 1.52 -5.46
C SER A 220 -9.56 0.96 -6.84
N SER A 221 -10.37 0.04 -7.38
CA SER A 221 -10.15 -0.54 -8.71
C SER A 221 -10.08 0.53 -9.80
N ALA A 222 -10.99 1.52 -9.78
CA ALA A 222 -10.99 2.62 -10.74
C ALA A 222 -9.71 3.47 -10.66
N ILE A 223 -9.24 3.74 -9.43
CA ILE A 223 -8.02 4.52 -9.18
C ILE A 223 -6.76 3.78 -9.61
N ILE A 224 -6.67 2.50 -9.27
CA ILE A 224 -5.53 1.65 -9.63
C ILE A 224 -5.41 1.56 -11.15
N GLN A 225 -6.52 1.31 -11.84
CA GLN A 225 -6.56 1.27 -13.31
C GLN A 225 -6.17 2.60 -13.92
N TYR A 226 -6.71 3.70 -13.38
CA TYR A 226 -6.39 5.05 -13.84
C TYR A 226 -4.88 5.34 -13.78
N ILE A 227 -4.28 5.13 -12.60
CA ILE A 227 -2.84 5.36 -12.41
C ILE A 227 -2.02 4.41 -13.29
N ASN A 228 -2.35 3.12 -13.34
CA ASN A 228 -1.63 2.18 -14.20
C ASN A 228 -1.67 2.62 -15.68
N ASN A 229 -2.83 3.06 -16.17
CA ASN A 229 -2.97 3.54 -17.55
C ASN A 229 -2.12 4.79 -17.82
N LEU A 230 -2.00 5.71 -16.86
CA LEU A 230 -1.08 6.85 -16.99
C LEU A 230 0.36 6.39 -17.19
N PHE A 231 0.84 5.48 -16.33
CA PHE A 231 2.20 4.94 -16.41
C PHE A 231 2.45 4.16 -17.72
N HIS A 232 1.49 3.34 -18.16
CA HIS A 232 1.58 2.59 -19.43
C HIS A 232 1.56 3.52 -20.65
N SER A 233 0.90 4.67 -20.57
CA SER A 233 0.83 5.65 -21.67
C SER A 233 2.10 6.48 -21.81
N THR A 234 3.04 6.37 -20.87
CA THR A 234 4.33 7.06 -20.93
C THR A 234 5.35 6.32 -21.80
N GLU A 235 6.44 6.99 -22.15
CA GLU A 235 7.57 6.39 -22.87
C GLU A 235 8.26 5.23 -22.11
N TYR A 236 8.01 5.08 -20.81
CA TYR A 236 8.61 4.05 -19.98
C TYR A 236 7.77 2.77 -19.87
N GLY A 237 6.49 2.77 -20.29
CA GLY A 237 5.63 1.58 -20.24
C GLY A 237 5.57 0.92 -18.86
N ASP A 238 5.98 -0.35 -18.78
CA ASP A 238 6.08 -1.13 -17.53
C ASP A 238 7.41 -0.97 -16.78
N ASP A 239 8.39 -0.27 -17.37
CA ASP A 239 9.80 -0.21 -16.90
C ASP A 239 10.04 0.86 -15.80
N TRP A 240 9.10 0.99 -14.84
CA TRP A 240 9.16 1.93 -13.70
C TRP A 240 9.65 1.31 -12.38
#